data_AF-A0A453NTX6-F1
#
_entry.id   AF-A0A453NTX6-F1
#
_cell.length_a   1.000
_cell.length_b   1.000
_cell.length_c   1.000
_cell.angle_alpha   90.00
_cell.angle_beta   90.00
_cell.angle_gamma   90.00
#
_symmetry.space_group_name_H-M   'P 1'
#
loop_
_entity.id
_entity.type
_entity.pdbx_description
1 polymer ?
#
loop_
_entity_poly.entity_id
_entity_poly.type
_entity_poly.pdbx_seq_one_letter_code
_entity_poly.pdbx_strand_id
1 'polypeptide(L)' 'IVVVYSSNDGALEEIGRTEVIVNSSSPSWNAKIILQYQFEVLQPLV' A
#
# COMPACT_ATOMS: atom_id res chain seq x y z
N ILE A 1 9.69 -3.67 5.15
CA ILE A 1 9.01 -3.56 3.84
C ILE A 1 7.53 -3.42 4.12
N VAL A 2 6.87 -2.45 3.50
CA VAL A 2 5.41 -2.33 3.50
C VAL A 2 4.94 -2.50 2.05
N VAL A 3 3.93 -3.34 1.87
CA VAL A 3 3.24 -3.57 0.60
C VAL A 3 1.79 -3.19 0.81
N VAL A 4 1.22 -2.43 -0.12
CA VAL A 4 -0.19 -2.04 -0.07
C VAL A 4 -0.93 -2.81 -1.14
N TYR A 5 -2.04 -3.43 -0.73
CA TYR A 5 -2.94 -4.13 -1.63
C TYR A 5 -4.28 -3.40 -1.76
N SER A 6 -4.87 -3.42 -2.96
CA SER A 6 -6.29 -3.13 -3.14
C SER A 6 -7.04 -4.44 -3.28
N SER A 7 -8.19 -4.54 -2.61
CA SER A 7 -9.14 -5.60 -2.93
C SER A 7 -10.08 -5.13 -4.03
N ASN A 8 -10.10 -5.85 -5.15
CA ASN A 8 -11.07 -5.68 -6.21
C ASN A 8 -11.79 -7.03 -6.41
N ASP A 9 -13.11 -7.04 -6.18
CA ASP A 9 -13.95 -8.24 -6.30
C ASP A 9 -13.43 -9.49 -5.53
N GLY A 10 -12.74 -9.26 -4.40
CA GLY A 10 -12.21 -10.32 -3.54
C GLY A 10 -10.80 -10.81 -3.89
N ALA A 11 -10.17 -10.28 -4.95
CA ALA A 11 -8.77 -10.50 -5.27
C ALA A 11 -7.90 -9.35 -4.75
N LEU A 12 -6.76 -9.68 -4.14
CA LEU A 12 -5.77 -8.70 -3.70
C LEU A 12 -4.81 -8.38 -4.84
N GLU A 13 -4.71 -7.10 -5.20
CA GLU A 13 -3.79 -6.57 -6.21
C GLU A 13 -2.72 -5.71 -5.53
N GLU A 14 -1.43 -5.98 -5.79
CA GLU A 14 -0.33 -5.18 -5.23
C GLU A 14 -0.28 -3.82 -5.91
N ILE A 15 -0.60 -2.76 -5.17
CA ILE A 15 -0.61 -1.39 -5.71
C ILE A 15 0.76 -0.73 -5.62
N GLY A 16 1.56 -1.14 -4.65
CA GLY A 16 2.87 -0.56 -4.45
C GLY A 16 3.62 -1.15 -3.27
N ARG A 17 4.94 -0.96 -3.33
CA ARG A 17 5.90 -1.47 -2.35
C ARG A 17 6.89 -0.39 -1.98
N THR A 18 7.18 -0.32 -0.69
CA THR A 18 8.16 0.60 -0.13
C THR A 18 9.54 -0.05 -0.01
N GLU A 19 10.56 0.76 0.26
CA GLU A 19 11.92 0.32 0.46
C GLU A 19 12.08 -0.69 1.62
N VAL A 20 13.13 -1.50 1.55
CA VAL A 20 13.48 -2.40 2.64
C VAL A 20 14.37 -1.65 3.63
N ILE A 21 13.86 -1.44 4.84
CA ILE A 21 14.64 -0.88 5.95
C ILE A 21 15.14 -2.06 6.80
N VAL A 22 16.46 -2.16 6.94
CA VAL A 22 17.12 -3.25 7.66
C VAL A 22 17.50 -2.77 9.07
N ASN A 23 17.27 -3.62 10.08
CA ASN A 23 17.68 -3.39 11.48
C ASN A 23 17.17 -2.07 12.09
N SER A 24 15.88 -1.75 11.90
CA SER A 24 15.24 -0.62 12.57
C SER A 24 14.09 -1.07 13.48
N SER A 25 14.11 -0.63 14.74
CA SER A 25 13.01 -0.83 15.70
C SER A 25 11.84 0.13 15.50
N SER A 26 12.02 1.14 14.65
CA SER A 26 11.02 2.15 14.28
C SER A 26 11.25 2.60 12.83
N PRO A 27 10.96 1.72 11.84
CA PRO A 27 11.16 2.05 10.44
C PRO A 27 10.26 3.21 9.99
N SER A 28 10.80 4.09 9.15
CA SER A 28 10.05 5.16 8.49
C SER A 28 10.41 5.20 7.01
N TRP A 29 9.39 5.17 6.15
CA TRP A 29 9.55 5.14 4.70
C TRP A 29 9.37 6.53 4.12
N ASN A 30 10.28 6.94 3.24
CA ASN A 30 10.16 8.19 2.49
C ASN A 30 9.42 8.00 1.17
N ALA A 31 9.35 6.76 0.65
CA ALA A 31 8.57 6.46 -0.53
C ALA A 31 7.08 6.72 -0.30
N LYS A 32 6.44 7.32 -1.31
CA LYS A 32 5.00 7.60 -1.32
C LYS A 32 4.33 6.72 -2.37
N ILE A 33 3.23 6.08 -1.99
CA ILE A 33 2.36 5.36 -2.90
C ILE A 33 1.24 6.32 -3.29
N ILE A 34 1.13 6.63 -4.58
CA ILE A 34 0.09 7.52 -5.12
C ILE A 34 -1.07 6.63 -5.59
N LEU A 35 -2.27 6.92 -5.08
CA LEU A 35 -3.48 6.18 -5.39
C LEU A 35 -4.49 7.12 -6.04
N GLN A 36 -5.22 6.62 -7.04
CA GLN A 36 -6.34 7.35 -7.60
C GLN A 36 -7.58 7.15 -6.71
N TYR A 37 -8.06 8.24 -6.12
CA TYR A 37 -9.26 8.22 -5.29
C TYR A 37 -10.53 8.22 -6.16
N GLN A 38 -11.46 7.33 -5.84
CA GLN A 38 -12.76 7.19 -6.49
C GLN A 38 -13.86 7.30 -5.44
N PHE A 39 -14.58 8.42 -5.41
CA PHE A 39 -15.53 8.70 -4.33
C PHE A 39 -16.76 7.77 -4.31
N GLU A 40 -17.13 7.22 -5.47
CA GLU A 40 -18.31 6.36 -5.62
C GLU A 40 -18.02 4.89 -5.29
N VAL A 41 -16.75 4.54 -5.10
CA VAL A 41 -16.29 3.15 -4.95
C VAL A 41 -15.65 2.98 -3.58
N LEU A 42 -16.05 1.93 -2.86
CA LEU A 42 -15.33 1.53 -1.65
C LEU A 42 -13.96 0.98 -2.06
N GLN A 43 -12.89 1.66 -1.67
CA GLN A 43 -11.50 1.27 -1.98
C GLN A 43 -10.81 0.68 -0.74
N PRO A 44 -11.04 -0.61 -0.40
CA PRO A 44 -10.39 -1.26 0.73
C PRO A 44 -8.89 -1.44 0.48
N LEU A 45 -8.07 -0.87 1.36
CA LEU A 45 -6.61 -0.99 1.37
C LEU A 45 -6.19 -1.93 2.50
N VAL A 46 -5.30 -2.88 2.21
CA VAL A 46 -4.78 -3.88 3.16
C VAL A 46 -3.26 -3.91 3.12
#